data_AF-A0A0A7REJ7-F1
#
_entry.id   AF-A0A0A7REJ7-F1
#
_cell.length_a   1.000
_cell.length_b   1.000
_cell.length_c   1.000
_cell.angle_alpha   90.00
_cell.angle_beta   90.00
_cell.angle_gamma   90.00
#
_symmetry.space_group_name_H-M   'P 1'
#
loop_
_entity.id
_entity.type
_entity.pdbx_description
1 polymer ?
#
loop_
_entity_poly.entity_id
_entity_poly.type
_entity_poly.pdbx_seq_one_letter_code
_entity_poly.pdbx_strand_id
1 'polypeptide(L)'
;MEKRKKTAKKANSEVAFLPVLGTVIVLIVFRAFVLSSAQTAEMRRFWILAVIVVALHLLYALFGHKNTAVTGGEAGGLKKLSVQVGKMVEGDFSQIDEIGKVPGQSPMFIKTRDQLLGLANAFSALLTGIKEETEQSETMVNDLSGKSTHAKSSIDGVRQAMGTIATNAGQQATASQSTVAQMNVFGDQIEEIRQKIEKMNSYADESKQSNIQNMEMMRQVSRSWNQETESQKKIVSEMTAMNQDIQSIGNIVQLINDISEQTNLLALNASIEAARAGEAGKGFAIVAEEVRDLAEQSGKSTTNIRELIESIRAKSKKMTVDLDASYKGSQQQQMNISGVLKASEQITEDVTQLSDGLTDVSSHADEIKDKKDAVNNSIQQMDSQIAETSASTQEVSANLDDFYSLIEELEKSVEQLQQADEIRRLQIGSFKLKN
;
A
#
# COMPACT_ATOMS: atom_id res chain seq x y z
N MET A 1 101.36 46.38 -45.26
CA MET A 1 101.15 45.50 -44.08
C MET A 1 99.93 45.89 -43.23
N GLU A 2 99.43 47.12 -43.30
CA GLU A 2 98.34 47.62 -42.44
C GLU A 2 96.92 47.15 -42.86
N LYS A 3 96.66 46.98 -44.17
CA LYS A 3 95.38 46.46 -44.67
C LYS A 3 95.11 44.99 -44.26
N ARG A 4 96.14 44.14 -44.16
CA ARG A 4 96.00 42.71 -43.75
C ARG A 4 95.69 42.53 -42.25
N LYS A 5 96.13 43.46 -41.37
CA LYS A 5 95.78 43.43 -39.94
C LYS A 5 94.34 43.90 -39.68
N LYS A 6 93.82 44.85 -40.48
CA LYS A 6 92.42 45.28 -40.37
C LYS A 6 91.44 44.19 -40.82
N THR A 7 91.73 43.44 -41.88
CA THR A 7 90.87 42.32 -42.31
C THR A 7 90.89 41.13 -41.35
N ALA A 8 92.04 40.76 -40.77
CA ALA A 8 92.11 39.69 -39.76
C ALA A 8 91.39 40.07 -38.44
N LYS A 9 91.45 41.34 -38.03
CA LYS A 9 90.76 41.83 -36.82
C LYS A 9 89.23 41.92 -37.01
N LYS A 10 88.78 42.16 -38.24
CA LYS A 10 87.35 42.18 -38.62
C LYS A 10 86.78 40.75 -38.74
N ALA A 11 87.55 39.81 -39.30
CA ALA A 11 87.16 38.39 -39.37
C ALA A 11 87.01 37.75 -37.97
N ASN A 12 87.91 38.07 -37.02
CA ASN A 12 87.80 37.54 -35.66
C ASN A 12 86.61 38.13 -34.86
N SER A 13 86.17 39.36 -35.15
CA SER A 13 84.95 39.90 -34.54
C SER A 13 83.69 39.26 -35.11
N GLU A 14 83.66 38.93 -36.40
CA GLU A 14 82.50 38.29 -37.02
C GLU A 14 82.29 36.84 -36.51
N VAL A 15 83.37 36.09 -36.23
CA VAL A 15 83.28 34.75 -35.63
C VAL A 15 82.83 34.77 -34.17
N ALA A 16 83.13 35.84 -33.42
CA ALA A 16 82.73 35.99 -32.01
C ALA A 16 81.21 36.16 -31.82
N PHE A 17 80.51 36.65 -32.84
CA PHE A 17 79.05 36.83 -32.81
C PHE A 17 78.27 35.65 -33.41
N LEU A 18 78.94 34.63 -33.99
CA LEU A 18 78.27 33.44 -34.52
C LEU A 18 77.39 32.71 -33.47
N PRO A 19 77.83 32.52 -32.21
CA PRO A 19 77.00 31.92 -31.16
C PRO A 19 75.79 32.79 -30.82
N VAL A 20 75.96 34.12 -30.78
CA VAL A 20 74.85 35.07 -30.56
C VAL A 20 73.84 34.99 -31.70
N LEU A 21 74.31 34.92 -32.94
CA LEU A 21 73.47 34.72 -34.12
C LEU A 21 72.74 33.37 -34.04
N GLY A 22 73.43 32.30 -33.62
CA GLY A 22 72.85 30.99 -33.38
C GLY A 22 71.76 31.01 -32.33
N THR A 23 71.98 31.65 -31.17
CA THR A 23 70.99 31.79 -30.10
C THR A 23 69.81 32.65 -30.54
N VAL A 24 70.04 33.73 -31.28
CA VAL A 24 68.95 34.54 -31.87
C VAL A 24 68.15 33.72 -32.87
N ILE A 25 68.79 32.91 -33.72
CA ILE A 25 68.10 32.00 -34.66
C ILE A 25 67.30 30.94 -33.90
N VAL A 26 67.88 30.31 -32.88
CA VAL A 26 67.18 29.31 -32.04
C VAL A 26 65.98 29.93 -31.33
N LEU A 27 66.10 31.15 -30.79
CA LEU A 27 64.98 31.86 -30.15
C LEU A 27 63.90 32.26 -31.16
N ILE A 28 64.27 32.67 -32.37
CA ILE A 28 63.32 32.97 -33.46
C ILE A 28 62.59 31.69 -33.90
N VAL A 29 63.31 30.57 -34.06
CA VAL A 29 62.73 29.28 -34.43
C VAL A 29 61.85 28.74 -33.31
N PHE A 30 62.28 28.81 -32.05
CA PHE A 30 61.50 28.39 -30.89
C PHE A 30 60.21 29.21 -30.75
N ARG A 31 60.27 30.53 -30.98
CA ARG A 31 59.06 31.37 -31.06
C ARG A 31 58.11 30.89 -32.16
N ALA A 32 58.65 30.66 -33.36
CA ALA A 32 57.84 30.31 -34.53
C ALA A 32 57.18 28.93 -34.40
N PHE A 33 57.84 27.98 -33.73
CA PHE A 33 57.39 26.59 -33.69
C PHE A 33 56.68 26.19 -32.38
N VAL A 34 57.08 26.75 -31.24
CA VAL A 34 56.63 26.30 -29.90
C VAL A 34 55.62 27.26 -29.27
N LEU A 35 55.72 28.55 -29.55
CA LEU A 35 54.90 29.60 -28.89
C LEU A 35 53.88 30.26 -29.82
N SER A 36 53.61 29.69 -31.00
CA SER A 36 52.70 30.27 -32.00
C SER A 36 51.24 30.36 -31.52
N SER A 37 50.85 29.56 -30.52
CA SER A 37 49.51 29.54 -29.89
C SER A 37 49.46 30.19 -28.49
N ALA A 38 50.57 30.76 -28.00
CA ALA A 38 50.65 31.28 -26.63
C ALA A 38 49.92 32.63 -26.44
N GLN A 39 49.25 32.81 -25.29
CA GLN A 39 48.60 34.07 -24.93
C GLN A 39 49.60 35.25 -24.81
N THR A 40 49.12 36.48 -24.97
CA THR A 40 49.95 37.70 -25.03
C THR A 40 50.83 37.94 -23.79
N ALA A 41 50.42 37.45 -22.61
CA ALA A 41 51.22 37.54 -21.39
C ALA A 41 52.43 36.60 -21.41
N GLU A 42 52.25 35.34 -21.83
CA GLU A 42 53.32 34.36 -21.99
C GLU A 42 54.31 34.76 -23.08
N MET A 43 53.80 35.33 -24.17
CA MET A 43 54.63 35.96 -25.22
C MET A 43 55.50 37.11 -24.68
N ARG A 44 54.96 37.94 -23.78
CA ARG A 44 55.71 39.05 -23.17
C ARG A 44 56.82 38.55 -22.26
N ARG A 45 56.53 37.52 -21.45
CA ARG A 45 57.52 36.86 -20.57
C ARG A 45 58.63 36.20 -21.38
N PHE A 46 58.28 35.49 -22.46
CA PHE A 46 59.24 34.91 -23.40
C PHE A 46 60.16 35.98 -24.00
N TRP A 47 59.61 37.12 -24.44
CA TRP A 47 60.43 38.19 -25.01
C TRP A 47 61.38 38.83 -24.00
N ILE A 48 60.94 39.01 -22.75
CA ILE A 48 61.83 39.48 -21.67
C ILE A 48 62.97 38.47 -21.46
N LEU A 49 62.65 37.18 -21.43
CA LEU A 49 63.63 36.10 -21.23
C LEU A 49 64.60 35.97 -22.42
N ALA A 50 64.09 36.06 -23.64
CA ALA A 50 64.88 36.09 -24.88
C ALA A 50 65.83 37.28 -24.92
N VAL A 51 65.36 38.47 -24.52
CA VAL A 51 66.20 39.68 -24.41
C VAL A 51 67.30 39.50 -23.36
N ILE A 52 66.98 38.89 -22.21
CA ILE A 52 67.98 38.60 -21.17
C ILE A 52 69.03 37.60 -21.69
N VAL A 53 68.61 36.49 -22.32
CA VAL A 53 69.51 35.47 -22.85
C VAL A 53 70.41 36.03 -23.96
N VAL A 54 69.85 36.86 -24.85
CA VAL A 54 70.62 37.54 -25.91
C VAL A 54 71.56 38.57 -25.29
N ALA A 55 71.13 39.33 -24.27
CA ALA A 55 72.00 40.26 -23.56
C ALA A 55 73.18 39.55 -22.87
N LEU A 56 72.94 38.38 -22.26
CA LEU A 56 73.99 37.56 -21.65
C LEU A 56 74.96 36.99 -22.70
N HIS A 57 74.46 36.54 -23.86
CA HIS A 57 75.29 36.09 -24.98
C HIS A 57 76.09 37.24 -25.61
N LEU A 58 75.50 38.43 -25.74
CA LEU A 58 76.19 39.63 -26.23
C LEU A 58 77.29 40.07 -25.25
N LEU A 59 77.04 39.99 -23.94
CA LEU A 59 78.04 40.22 -22.91
C LEU A 59 79.17 39.18 -23.01
N TYR A 60 78.86 37.90 -23.18
CA TYR A 60 79.86 36.85 -23.41
C TYR A 60 80.68 37.12 -24.68
N ALA A 61 80.06 37.50 -25.79
CA ALA A 61 80.77 37.82 -27.04
C ALA A 61 81.68 39.05 -26.91
N LEU A 62 81.24 40.07 -26.17
CA LEU A 62 82.00 41.31 -25.94
C LEU A 62 83.19 41.14 -25.00
N PHE A 63 83.05 40.29 -23.97
CA PHE A 63 84.06 40.11 -22.91
C PHE A 63 84.87 38.81 -23.06
N GLY A 64 84.26 37.71 -23.49
CA GLY A 64 84.88 36.38 -23.62
C GLY A 64 85.87 36.27 -24.78
N HIS A 65 85.69 37.04 -25.86
CA HIS A 65 86.54 36.96 -27.04
C HIS A 65 87.71 37.96 -27.08
N LYS A 66 87.72 38.98 -26.19
CA LYS A 66 88.83 39.92 -26.03
C LYS A 66 89.96 39.29 -25.20
N ASN A 67 90.60 38.26 -25.78
CA ASN A 67 91.76 37.61 -25.16
C ASN A 67 93.10 38.29 -25.48
N THR A 68 93.13 39.61 -25.77
CA THR A 68 94.40 40.32 -26.00
C THR A 68 94.43 41.70 -25.35
N ALA A 69 95.37 41.85 -24.41
CA ALA A 69 95.82 43.08 -23.72
C ALA A 69 94.96 43.63 -22.56
N VAL A 70 94.78 42.82 -21.50
CA VAL A 70 94.63 43.34 -20.12
C VAL A 70 95.65 42.58 -19.27
N THR A 71 96.76 43.22 -18.91
CA THR A 71 97.80 42.64 -18.05
C THR A 71 97.63 43.18 -16.63
N GLY A 72 97.06 42.38 -15.72
CA GLY A 72 96.81 42.73 -14.32
C GLY A 72 95.62 41.97 -13.71
N GLY A 73 95.42 42.05 -12.39
CA GLY A 73 94.40 41.30 -11.62
C GLY A 73 92.95 41.38 -12.13
N GLU A 74 92.62 42.37 -12.96
CA GLU A 74 91.33 42.53 -13.63
C GLU A 74 91.04 41.46 -14.69
N ALA A 75 92.05 40.95 -15.41
CA ALA A 75 91.87 39.90 -16.41
C ALA A 75 91.42 38.55 -15.80
N GLY A 76 91.90 38.26 -14.58
CA GLY A 76 91.49 37.08 -13.82
C GLY A 76 90.02 37.15 -13.36
N GLY A 77 89.56 38.34 -12.97
CA GLY A 77 88.16 38.59 -12.62
C GLY A 77 87.22 38.49 -13.80
N LEU A 78 87.58 39.10 -14.94
CA LEU A 78 86.80 38.99 -16.18
C LEU A 78 86.71 37.55 -16.68
N LYS A 79 87.79 36.77 -16.56
CA LYS A 79 87.78 35.34 -16.92
C LYS A 79 86.85 34.54 -16.00
N LYS A 80 86.92 34.72 -14.68
CA LYS A 80 86.01 34.03 -13.73
C LYS A 80 84.55 34.43 -13.93
N LEU A 81 84.30 35.74 -14.08
CA LEU A 81 82.98 36.29 -14.38
C LEU A 81 82.42 35.70 -15.68
N SER A 82 83.24 35.63 -16.74
CA SER A 82 82.83 35.04 -18.02
C SER A 82 82.52 33.54 -17.91
N VAL A 83 83.25 32.78 -17.10
CA VAL A 83 82.97 31.35 -16.87
C VAL A 83 81.65 31.16 -16.13
N GLN A 84 81.40 31.96 -15.09
CA GLN A 84 80.17 31.86 -14.29
C GLN A 84 78.94 32.36 -15.06
N VAL A 85 79.08 33.43 -15.86
CA VAL A 85 78.05 33.85 -16.80
C VAL A 85 77.83 32.78 -17.89
N GLY A 86 78.88 32.09 -18.34
CA GLY A 86 78.76 30.95 -19.25
C GLY A 86 77.93 29.80 -18.67
N LYS A 87 78.18 29.43 -17.40
CA LYS A 87 77.35 28.44 -16.70
C LYS A 87 75.87 28.85 -16.60
N MET A 88 75.59 30.12 -16.33
CA MET A 88 74.21 30.64 -16.29
C MET A 88 73.53 30.61 -17.65
N VAL A 89 74.28 30.89 -18.72
CA VAL A 89 73.80 30.77 -20.10
C VAL A 89 73.49 29.30 -20.45
N GLU A 90 74.25 28.36 -19.89
CA GLU A 90 73.98 26.91 -19.97
C GLU A 90 72.85 26.45 -19.02
N GLY A 91 72.22 27.36 -18.28
CA GLY A 91 71.11 27.06 -17.38
C GLY A 91 71.51 26.66 -15.96
N ASP A 92 72.80 26.74 -15.59
CA ASP A 92 73.29 26.43 -14.25
C ASP A 92 73.38 27.68 -13.37
N PHE A 93 72.40 27.80 -12.48
CA PHE A 93 72.23 28.86 -11.49
C PHE A 93 72.58 28.40 -10.07
N SER A 94 73.11 27.18 -9.89
CA SER A 94 73.42 26.62 -8.57
C SER A 94 74.55 27.37 -7.82
N GLN A 95 75.44 28.04 -8.56
CA GLN A 95 76.64 28.72 -8.05
C GLN A 95 76.60 30.26 -8.23
N ILE A 96 75.42 30.88 -8.25
CA ILE A 96 75.26 32.35 -8.42
C ILE A 96 76.10 33.14 -7.40
N ASP A 97 76.24 32.66 -6.17
CA ASP A 97 77.00 33.35 -5.11
C ASP A 97 78.51 33.40 -5.35
N GLU A 98 79.03 32.63 -6.31
CA GLU A 98 80.45 32.59 -6.62
C GLU A 98 80.88 33.65 -7.66
N ILE A 99 79.92 34.37 -8.28
CA ILE A 99 80.16 35.30 -9.39
C ILE A 99 81.30 36.29 -9.07
N GLY A 100 82.41 36.21 -9.82
CA GLY A 100 83.43 37.26 -9.91
C GLY A 100 84.10 37.66 -8.59
N LYS A 101 84.11 36.79 -7.56
CA LYS A 101 84.83 37.03 -6.29
C LYS A 101 86.35 37.01 -6.51
N VAL A 102 86.92 38.17 -6.83
CA VAL A 102 88.38 38.36 -7.03
C VAL A 102 88.86 39.63 -6.30
N PRO A 103 89.87 39.54 -5.42
CA PRO A 103 90.48 40.72 -4.78
C PRO A 103 91.18 41.64 -5.79
N GLY A 104 91.17 42.96 -5.57
CA GLY A 104 91.94 43.92 -6.37
C GLY A 104 91.34 44.34 -7.72
N GLN A 105 90.01 44.29 -7.86
CA GLN A 105 89.27 44.71 -9.06
C GLN A 105 88.91 46.20 -9.03
N SER A 106 88.76 46.84 -10.19
CA SER A 106 88.26 48.23 -10.26
C SER A 106 86.82 48.39 -9.77
N PRO A 107 86.44 49.59 -9.29
CA PRO A 107 85.06 49.91 -8.90
C PRO A 107 84.03 49.64 -10.00
N MET A 108 84.41 49.82 -11.27
CA MET A 108 83.53 49.56 -12.42
C MET A 108 83.24 48.06 -12.61
N PHE A 109 84.24 47.20 -12.40
CA PHE A 109 84.06 45.75 -12.44
C PHE A 109 83.15 45.27 -11.30
N ILE A 110 83.37 45.75 -10.08
CA ILE A 110 82.56 45.41 -8.90
C ILE A 110 81.09 45.79 -9.15
N LYS A 111 80.83 47.01 -9.65
CA LYS A 111 79.47 47.46 -9.97
C LYS A 111 78.79 46.61 -11.04
N THR A 112 79.52 46.22 -12.08
CA THR A 112 78.99 45.38 -13.18
C THR A 112 78.70 43.96 -12.71
N ARG A 113 79.58 43.38 -11.89
CA ARG A 113 79.38 42.09 -11.22
C ARG A 113 78.12 42.11 -10.36
N ASP A 114 77.94 43.14 -9.54
CA ASP A 114 76.80 43.24 -8.62
C ASP A 114 75.47 43.39 -9.37
N GLN A 115 75.45 44.12 -10.48
CA GLN A 115 74.27 44.21 -11.36
C GLN A 115 73.93 42.86 -12.01
N LEU A 116 74.93 42.11 -12.49
CA LEU A 116 74.73 40.77 -13.04
C LEU A 116 74.28 39.76 -11.98
N LEU A 117 74.83 39.86 -10.76
CA LEU A 117 74.41 39.07 -9.62
C LEU A 117 72.96 39.36 -9.24
N GLY A 118 72.56 40.64 -9.24
CA GLY A 118 71.17 41.04 -9.01
C GLY A 118 70.20 40.47 -10.06
N LEU A 119 70.59 40.49 -11.35
CA LEU A 119 69.80 39.90 -12.43
C LEU A 119 69.71 38.37 -12.32
N ALA A 120 70.83 37.69 -12.01
CA ALA A 120 70.86 36.25 -11.83
C ALA A 120 70.03 35.80 -10.63
N ASN A 121 70.08 36.54 -9.51
CA ASN A 121 69.25 36.29 -8.34
C ASN A 121 67.75 36.52 -8.65
N ALA A 122 67.39 37.61 -9.34
CA ALA A 122 66.01 37.87 -9.74
C ALA A 122 65.46 36.77 -10.68
N PHE A 123 66.28 36.30 -11.61
CA PHE A 123 65.91 35.22 -12.52
C PHE A 123 65.77 33.87 -11.80
N SER A 124 66.70 33.55 -10.89
CA SER A 124 66.61 32.35 -10.05
C SER A 124 65.37 32.38 -9.17
N ALA A 125 65.05 33.51 -8.54
CA ALA A 125 63.84 33.66 -7.74
C ALA A 125 62.56 33.49 -8.57
N LEU A 126 62.56 34.01 -9.81
CA LEU A 126 61.46 33.78 -10.77
C LEU A 126 61.32 32.30 -11.12
N LEU A 127 62.42 31.59 -11.40
CA LEU A 127 62.38 30.16 -11.70
C LEU A 127 61.91 29.32 -10.50
N THR A 128 62.33 29.67 -9.28
CA THR A 128 61.83 29.04 -8.05
C THR A 128 60.33 29.31 -7.86
N GLY A 129 59.86 30.54 -8.07
CA GLY A 129 58.44 30.87 -7.98
C GLY A 129 57.58 30.12 -9.00
N ILE A 130 58.04 30.00 -10.26
CA ILE A 130 57.34 29.19 -11.27
C ILE A 130 57.35 27.71 -10.87
N LYS A 131 58.43 27.21 -10.26
CA LYS A 131 58.50 25.82 -9.78
C LYS A 131 57.44 25.54 -8.72
N GLU A 132 57.36 26.39 -7.69
CA GLU A 132 56.36 26.29 -6.62
C GLU A 132 54.93 26.42 -7.17
N GLU A 133 54.70 27.37 -8.09
CA GLU A 133 53.39 27.54 -8.77
C GLU A 133 53.01 26.30 -9.59
N THR A 134 53.98 25.66 -10.26
CA THR A 134 53.77 24.42 -11.03
C THR A 134 53.46 23.24 -10.11
N GLU A 135 54.17 23.07 -8.98
CA GLU A 135 53.89 22.03 -7.99
C GLU A 135 52.50 22.21 -7.34
N GLN A 136 52.11 23.46 -7.05
CA GLN A 136 50.78 23.78 -6.55
C GLN A 136 49.69 23.51 -7.60
N SER A 137 49.94 23.87 -8.86
CA SER A 137 49.03 23.62 -9.97
C SER A 137 48.83 22.12 -10.20
N GLU A 138 49.90 21.31 -10.16
CA GLU A 138 49.83 19.85 -10.27
C GLU A 138 48.96 19.23 -9.17
N THR A 139 49.09 19.71 -7.93
CA THR A 139 48.23 19.27 -6.81
C THR A 139 46.75 19.61 -7.07
N MET A 140 46.46 20.83 -7.54
CA MET A 140 45.10 21.27 -7.82
C MET A 140 44.46 20.48 -8.97
N VAL A 141 45.25 20.20 -10.01
CA VAL A 141 44.85 19.41 -11.17
C VAL A 141 44.50 17.98 -10.79
N ASN A 142 45.30 17.34 -9.93
CA ASN A 142 45.01 16.00 -9.40
C ASN A 142 43.73 15.99 -8.56
N ASP A 143 43.52 16.98 -7.69
CA ASP A 143 42.28 17.13 -6.91
C ASP A 143 41.06 17.34 -7.82
N LEU A 144 41.18 18.19 -8.84
CA LEU A 144 40.10 18.46 -9.79
C LEU A 144 39.76 17.22 -10.64
N SER A 145 40.75 16.44 -11.06
CA SER A 145 40.55 15.16 -11.74
C SER A 145 39.78 14.16 -10.87
N GLY A 146 40.17 14.04 -9.60
CA GLY A 146 39.48 13.18 -8.63
C GLY A 146 38.03 13.63 -8.38
N LYS A 147 37.81 14.93 -8.20
CA LYS A 147 36.47 15.52 -8.04
C LYS A 147 35.60 15.31 -9.28
N SER A 148 36.16 15.45 -10.48
CA SER A 148 35.45 15.23 -11.75
C SER A 148 34.99 13.76 -11.87
N THR A 149 35.89 12.82 -11.58
CA THR A 149 35.58 11.38 -11.56
C THR A 149 34.46 11.06 -10.56
N HIS A 150 34.52 11.65 -9.36
CA HIS A 150 33.47 11.47 -8.36
C HIS A 150 32.13 12.09 -8.78
N ALA A 151 32.14 13.26 -9.42
CA ALA A 151 30.94 13.88 -9.94
C ALA A 151 30.27 13.02 -11.01
N LYS A 152 31.06 12.44 -11.93
CA LYS A 152 30.58 11.49 -12.95
C LYS A 152 29.89 10.28 -12.33
N SER A 153 30.55 9.63 -11.35
CA SER A 153 29.95 8.51 -10.62
C SER A 153 28.67 8.89 -9.87
N SER A 154 28.59 10.12 -9.37
CA SER A 154 27.39 10.61 -8.69
C SER A 154 26.24 10.81 -9.67
N ILE A 155 26.51 11.38 -10.85
CA ILE A 155 25.54 11.54 -11.95
C ILE A 155 24.98 10.17 -12.37
N ASP A 156 25.84 9.15 -12.53
CA ASP A 156 25.39 7.80 -12.87
C ASP A 156 24.48 7.19 -11.77
N GLY A 157 24.81 7.44 -10.50
CA GLY A 157 23.97 7.05 -9.37
C GLY A 157 22.59 7.72 -9.41
N VAL A 158 22.54 9.02 -9.71
CA VAL A 158 21.27 9.75 -9.87
C VAL A 158 20.49 9.24 -11.08
N ARG A 159 21.15 8.95 -12.21
CA ARG A 159 20.53 8.38 -13.42
C ARG A 159 19.87 7.03 -13.13
N GLN A 160 20.55 6.14 -12.39
CA GLN A 160 19.99 4.87 -11.97
C GLN A 160 18.78 5.05 -11.04
N ALA A 161 18.86 5.99 -10.10
CA ALA A 161 17.74 6.32 -9.21
C ALA A 161 16.52 6.83 -10.00
N MET A 162 16.73 7.71 -10.99
CA MET A 162 15.65 8.21 -11.86
C MET A 162 15.00 7.08 -12.67
N GLY A 163 15.79 6.14 -13.22
CA GLY A 163 15.25 4.96 -13.91
C GLY A 163 14.38 4.08 -13.01
N THR A 164 14.77 3.95 -11.74
CA THR A 164 13.99 3.22 -10.73
C THR A 164 12.69 3.95 -10.40
N ILE A 165 12.73 5.27 -10.22
CA ILE A 165 11.53 6.10 -9.96
C ILE A 165 10.56 6.01 -11.14
N ALA A 166 11.04 6.12 -12.38
CA ALA A 166 10.20 5.98 -13.57
C ALA A 166 9.51 4.60 -13.64
N THR A 167 10.25 3.53 -13.33
CA THR A 167 9.69 2.16 -13.29
C THR A 167 8.61 2.05 -12.21
N ASN A 168 8.87 2.57 -11.01
CA ASN A 168 7.92 2.55 -9.91
C ASN A 168 6.66 3.37 -10.22
N ALA A 169 6.80 4.53 -10.86
CA ALA A 169 5.67 5.35 -11.30
C ALA A 169 4.78 4.57 -12.29
N GLY A 170 5.38 3.85 -13.25
CA GLY A 170 4.63 2.99 -14.18
C GLY A 170 3.91 1.82 -13.50
N GLN A 171 4.55 1.18 -12.50
CA GLN A 171 3.91 0.15 -11.69
C GLN A 171 2.75 0.72 -10.86
N GLN A 172 2.92 1.92 -10.29
CA GLN A 172 1.89 2.59 -9.51
C GLN A 172 0.68 2.97 -10.38
N ALA A 173 0.90 3.42 -11.61
CA ALA A 173 -0.17 3.69 -12.57
C ALA A 173 -0.98 2.43 -12.89
N THR A 174 -0.29 1.30 -13.08
CA THR A 174 -0.95 0.01 -13.34
C THR A 174 -1.76 -0.47 -12.13
N ALA A 175 -1.20 -0.33 -10.92
CA ALA A 175 -1.89 -0.67 -9.67
C ALA A 175 -3.12 0.23 -9.42
N SER A 176 -3.00 1.51 -9.73
CA SER A 176 -4.10 2.48 -9.68
C SER A 176 -5.26 2.05 -10.58
N GLN A 177 -4.98 1.74 -11.86
CA GLN A 177 -5.98 1.26 -12.82
C GLN A 177 -6.67 -0.04 -12.35
N SER A 178 -5.89 -0.99 -11.81
CA SER A 178 -6.42 -2.23 -11.25
C SER A 178 -7.36 -1.95 -10.06
N THR A 179 -6.99 -1.00 -9.20
CA THR A 179 -7.81 -0.60 -8.06
C THR A 179 -9.13 0.03 -8.50
N VAL A 180 -9.13 0.88 -9.54
CA VAL A 180 -10.36 1.43 -10.13
C VAL A 180 -11.27 0.31 -10.64
N ALA A 181 -10.71 -0.65 -11.39
CA ALA A 181 -11.49 -1.78 -11.89
C ALA A 181 -12.12 -2.60 -10.73
N GLN A 182 -11.35 -2.86 -9.67
CA GLN A 182 -11.84 -3.55 -8.48
C GLN A 182 -12.94 -2.75 -7.75
N MET A 183 -12.80 -1.42 -7.66
CA MET A 183 -13.82 -0.55 -7.08
C MET A 183 -15.11 -0.52 -7.89
N ASN A 184 -15.04 -0.64 -9.22
CA ASN A 184 -16.24 -0.74 -10.05
C ASN A 184 -17.00 -2.05 -9.78
N VAL A 185 -16.28 -3.19 -9.77
CA VAL A 185 -16.87 -4.49 -9.40
C VAL A 185 -17.46 -4.43 -7.98
N PHE A 186 -16.77 -3.77 -7.06
CA PHE A 186 -17.28 -3.57 -5.70
C PHE A 186 -18.56 -2.73 -5.68
N GLY A 187 -18.66 -1.71 -6.54
CA GLY A 187 -19.88 -0.94 -6.76
C GLY A 187 -21.05 -1.81 -7.21
N ASP A 188 -20.84 -2.69 -8.19
CA ASP A 188 -21.86 -3.62 -8.69
C ASP A 188 -22.35 -4.57 -7.58
N GLN A 189 -21.43 -5.05 -6.73
CA GLN A 189 -21.76 -5.91 -5.59
C GLN A 189 -22.61 -5.18 -4.53
N ILE A 190 -22.33 -3.90 -4.27
CA ILE A 190 -23.15 -3.08 -3.36
C ILE A 190 -24.57 -2.94 -3.91
N GLU A 191 -24.72 -2.73 -5.22
CA GLU A 191 -26.04 -2.64 -5.86
C GLU A 191 -26.80 -3.97 -5.79
N GLU A 192 -26.11 -5.10 -6.00
CA GLU A 192 -26.71 -6.43 -5.82
C GLU A 192 -27.19 -6.65 -4.39
N ILE A 193 -26.44 -6.17 -3.39
CA ILE A 193 -26.84 -6.22 -1.98
C ILE A 193 -28.12 -5.41 -1.76
N ARG A 194 -28.22 -4.17 -2.30
CA ARG A 194 -29.45 -3.36 -2.19
C ARG A 194 -30.67 -4.09 -2.76
N GLN A 195 -30.54 -4.66 -3.96
CA GLN A 195 -31.63 -5.41 -4.60
C GLN A 195 -32.07 -6.62 -3.77
N LYS A 196 -31.12 -7.31 -3.11
CA LYS A 196 -31.43 -8.41 -2.20
C LYS A 196 -32.13 -7.93 -0.93
N ILE A 197 -31.75 -6.77 -0.38
CA ILE A 197 -32.42 -6.15 0.76
C ILE A 197 -33.86 -5.79 0.42
N GLU A 198 -34.12 -5.18 -0.73
CA GLU A 198 -35.47 -4.87 -1.19
C GLU A 198 -36.35 -6.13 -1.30
N LYS A 199 -35.81 -7.20 -1.89
CA LYS A 199 -36.51 -8.50 -1.96
C LYS A 199 -36.77 -9.09 -0.58
N MET A 200 -35.79 -9.04 0.32
CA MET A 200 -35.96 -9.55 1.69
C MET A 200 -37.01 -8.75 2.47
N ASN A 201 -37.07 -7.43 2.30
CA ASN A 201 -38.12 -6.59 2.87
C ASN A 201 -39.51 -6.99 2.34
N SER A 202 -39.63 -7.25 1.03
CA SER A 202 -40.88 -7.76 0.45
C SER A 202 -41.30 -9.10 1.08
N TYR A 203 -40.36 -10.05 1.23
CA TYR A 203 -40.65 -11.34 1.87
C TYR A 203 -41.00 -11.21 3.36
N ALA A 204 -40.38 -10.26 4.08
CA ALA A 204 -40.71 -9.98 5.46
C ALA A 204 -42.13 -9.43 5.58
N ASP A 205 -42.54 -8.50 4.73
CA ASP A 205 -43.91 -7.96 4.73
C ASP A 205 -44.95 -9.03 4.35
N GLU A 206 -44.69 -9.83 3.31
CA GLU A 206 -45.54 -10.98 2.95
C GLU A 206 -45.68 -11.99 4.10
N SER A 207 -44.58 -12.30 4.79
CA SER A 207 -44.58 -13.21 5.95
C SER A 207 -45.38 -12.64 7.11
N LYS A 208 -45.26 -11.33 7.37
CA LYS A 208 -46.04 -10.62 8.38
C LYS A 208 -47.54 -10.67 8.08
N GLN A 209 -47.93 -10.37 6.85
CA GLN A 209 -49.34 -10.42 6.42
C GLN A 209 -49.91 -11.84 6.53
N SER A 210 -49.17 -12.84 6.06
CA SER A 210 -49.56 -14.26 6.15
C SER A 210 -49.73 -14.71 7.61
N ASN A 211 -48.82 -14.30 8.49
CA ASN A 211 -48.91 -14.64 9.90
C ASN A 211 -50.08 -13.92 10.62
N ILE A 212 -50.39 -12.67 10.27
CA ILE A 212 -51.59 -11.96 10.75
C ILE A 212 -52.86 -12.73 10.36
N GLN A 213 -52.95 -13.18 9.11
CA GLN A 213 -54.08 -13.99 8.64
C GLN A 213 -54.16 -15.32 9.39
N ASN A 214 -53.02 -15.98 9.63
CA ASN A 214 -52.95 -17.20 10.43
C ASN A 214 -53.49 -16.98 11.86
N MET A 215 -53.05 -15.92 12.53
CA MET A 215 -53.54 -15.57 13.86
C MET A 215 -55.05 -15.35 13.88
N GLU A 216 -55.62 -14.66 12.90
CA GLU A 216 -57.07 -14.45 12.83
C GLU A 216 -57.83 -15.76 12.62
N MET A 217 -57.36 -16.61 11.71
CA MET A 217 -57.94 -17.95 11.49
C MET A 217 -57.86 -18.80 12.77
N MET A 218 -56.72 -18.80 13.47
CA MET A 218 -56.56 -19.54 14.73
C MET A 218 -57.43 -18.98 15.85
N ARG A 219 -57.67 -17.66 15.91
CA ARG A 219 -58.65 -17.07 16.83
C ARG A 219 -60.08 -17.48 16.50
N GLN A 220 -60.42 -17.63 15.22
CA GLN A 220 -61.73 -18.18 14.82
C GLN A 220 -61.86 -19.64 15.23
N VAL A 221 -60.84 -20.47 14.97
CA VAL A 221 -60.79 -21.87 15.42
C VAL A 221 -60.94 -21.96 16.93
N SER A 222 -60.23 -21.14 17.70
CA SER A 222 -60.35 -21.11 19.17
C SER A 222 -61.77 -20.77 19.64
N ARG A 223 -62.43 -19.78 18.99
CA ARG A 223 -63.82 -19.41 19.30
C ARG A 223 -64.78 -20.56 19.02
N SER A 224 -64.70 -21.17 17.84
CA SER A 224 -65.54 -22.32 17.46
C SER A 224 -65.29 -23.53 18.37
N TRP A 225 -64.04 -23.78 18.76
CA TRP A 225 -63.69 -24.89 19.64
C TRP A 225 -64.21 -24.71 21.06
N ASN A 226 -64.20 -23.48 21.58
CA ASN A 226 -64.83 -23.16 22.85
C ASN A 226 -66.35 -23.38 22.82
N GLN A 227 -67.02 -23.02 21.71
CA GLN A 227 -68.45 -23.28 21.53
C GLN A 227 -68.75 -24.78 21.49
N GLU A 228 -67.94 -25.58 20.78
CA GLU A 228 -68.08 -27.04 20.73
C GLU A 228 -67.88 -27.68 22.11
N THR A 229 -66.88 -27.22 22.86
CA THR A 229 -66.62 -27.69 24.23
C THR A 229 -67.80 -27.39 25.16
N GLU A 230 -68.44 -26.23 25.01
CA GLU A 230 -69.63 -25.87 25.78
C GLU A 230 -70.86 -26.70 25.38
N SER A 231 -71.01 -27.01 24.09
CA SER A 231 -72.03 -27.93 23.59
C SER A 231 -71.88 -29.33 24.18
N GLN A 232 -70.65 -29.87 24.21
CA GLN A 232 -70.35 -31.16 24.82
C GLN A 232 -70.72 -31.21 26.31
N LYS A 233 -70.44 -30.15 27.08
CA LYS A 233 -70.86 -30.07 28.49
C LYS A 233 -72.38 -30.13 28.65
N LYS A 234 -73.14 -29.45 27.77
CA LYS A 234 -74.61 -29.52 27.79
C LYS A 234 -75.11 -30.94 27.53
N ILE A 235 -74.54 -31.64 26.53
CA ILE A 235 -74.91 -33.03 26.24
C ILE A 235 -74.63 -33.93 27.45
N VAL A 236 -73.49 -33.76 28.14
CA VAL A 236 -73.19 -34.53 29.36
C VAL A 236 -74.23 -34.27 30.46
N SER A 237 -74.65 -33.02 30.64
CA SER A 237 -75.70 -32.65 31.61
C SER A 237 -77.05 -33.29 31.25
N GLU A 238 -77.48 -33.22 29.98
CA GLU A 238 -78.74 -33.80 29.51
C GLU A 238 -78.73 -35.34 29.64
N MET A 239 -77.61 -35.99 29.33
CA MET A 239 -77.46 -37.43 29.50
C MET A 239 -77.50 -37.87 30.96
N THR A 240 -77.02 -37.02 31.87
CA THR A 240 -77.11 -37.27 33.32
C THR A 240 -78.56 -37.21 33.78
N ALA A 241 -79.32 -36.20 33.34
CA ALA A 241 -80.75 -36.10 33.62
C ALA A 241 -81.53 -37.30 33.04
N MET A 242 -81.26 -37.67 31.78
CA MET A 242 -81.89 -38.83 31.14
C MET A 242 -81.65 -40.14 31.93
N ASN A 243 -80.44 -40.34 32.47
CA ASN A 243 -80.15 -41.51 33.31
C ASN A 243 -80.99 -41.53 34.60
N GLN A 244 -81.27 -40.37 35.21
CA GLN A 244 -82.13 -40.26 36.39
C GLN A 244 -83.60 -40.58 36.04
N ASP A 245 -84.06 -40.12 34.88
CA ASP A 245 -85.41 -40.43 34.39
C ASP A 245 -85.56 -41.94 34.12
N ILE A 246 -84.59 -42.56 33.45
CA ILE A 246 -84.58 -44.01 33.18
C ILE A 246 -84.58 -44.81 34.48
N GLN A 247 -83.81 -44.38 35.49
CA GLN A 247 -83.79 -45.03 36.80
C GLN A 247 -85.17 -44.95 37.49
N SER A 248 -85.85 -43.80 37.37
CA SER A 248 -87.19 -43.61 37.90
C SER A 248 -88.21 -44.53 37.22
N ILE A 249 -88.13 -44.67 35.89
CA ILE A 249 -88.96 -45.62 35.13
C ILE A 249 -88.67 -47.06 35.57
N GLY A 250 -87.40 -47.42 35.79
CA GLY A 250 -87.01 -48.75 36.29
C GLY A 250 -87.69 -49.10 37.61
N ASN A 251 -87.77 -48.15 38.55
CA ASN A 251 -88.47 -48.32 39.82
C ASN A 251 -89.97 -48.52 39.64
N ILE A 252 -90.60 -47.79 38.70
CA ILE A 252 -92.03 -47.94 38.39
C ILE A 252 -92.30 -49.33 37.78
N VAL A 253 -91.46 -49.78 36.84
CA VAL A 253 -91.59 -51.09 36.20
C VAL A 253 -91.42 -52.22 37.22
N GLN A 254 -90.51 -52.07 38.19
CA GLN A 254 -90.40 -53.00 39.32
C GLN A 254 -91.70 -53.06 40.12
N LEU A 255 -92.27 -51.92 40.49
CA LEU A 255 -93.54 -51.87 41.21
C LEU A 255 -94.69 -52.56 40.43
N ILE A 256 -94.79 -52.33 39.11
CA ILE A 256 -95.80 -52.99 38.27
C ILE A 256 -95.58 -54.50 38.21
N ASN A 257 -94.32 -54.95 38.17
CA ASN A 257 -93.99 -56.37 38.21
C ASN A 257 -94.44 -57.00 39.53
N ASP A 258 -94.18 -56.34 40.66
CA ASP A 258 -94.57 -56.80 41.99
C ASP A 258 -96.12 -56.85 42.12
N ILE A 259 -96.82 -55.86 41.57
CA ILE A 259 -98.30 -55.85 41.49
C ILE A 259 -98.82 -57.00 40.61
N SER A 260 -98.19 -57.24 39.46
CA SER A 260 -98.55 -58.35 38.56
C SER A 260 -98.38 -59.70 39.25
N GLU A 261 -97.28 -59.89 39.98
CA GLU A 261 -97.01 -61.13 40.73
C GLU A 261 -98.01 -61.33 41.88
N GLN A 262 -98.32 -60.27 42.63
CA GLN A 262 -99.38 -60.31 43.64
C GLN A 262 -100.76 -60.60 43.03
N THR A 263 -101.08 -59.99 41.90
CA THR A 263 -102.36 -60.21 41.20
C THR A 263 -102.46 -61.65 40.68
N ASN A 264 -101.36 -62.20 40.16
CA ASN A 264 -101.28 -63.59 39.74
C ASN A 264 -101.53 -64.56 40.91
N LEU A 265 -100.93 -64.30 42.07
CA LEU A 265 -101.15 -65.09 43.30
C LEU A 265 -102.60 -64.96 43.81
N LEU A 266 -103.18 -63.77 43.77
CA LEU A 266 -104.58 -63.54 44.14
C LEU A 266 -105.55 -64.28 43.20
N ALA A 267 -105.29 -64.20 41.89
CA ALA A 267 -106.07 -64.88 40.85
C ALA A 267 -105.96 -66.41 40.97
N LEU A 268 -104.78 -66.93 41.29
CA LEU A 268 -104.57 -68.35 41.57
C LEU A 268 -105.39 -68.82 42.78
N ASN A 269 -105.33 -68.07 43.89
CA ASN A 269 -106.13 -68.37 45.08
C ASN A 269 -107.64 -68.32 44.79
N ALA A 270 -108.09 -67.35 44.00
CA ALA A 270 -109.48 -67.23 43.57
C ALA A 270 -109.91 -68.39 42.65
N SER A 271 -109.05 -68.82 41.73
CA SER A 271 -109.30 -69.97 40.83
C SER A 271 -109.40 -71.28 41.62
N ILE A 272 -108.54 -71.47 42.64
CA ILE A 272 -108.61 -72.61 43.57
C ILE A 272 -109.93 -72.62 44.35
N GLU A 273 -110.33 -71.48 44.93
CA GLU A 273 -111.56 -71.41 45.73
C GLU A 273 -112.83 -71.52 44.85
N ALA A 274 -112.79 -71.00 43.62
CA ALA A 274 -113.85 -71.20 42.63
C ALA A 274 -113.99 -72.67 42.21
N ALA A 275 -112.88 -73.40 42.04
CA ALA A 275 -112.89 -74.84 41.80
C ALA A 275 -113.46 -75.62 43.01
N ARG A 276 -113.19 -75.15 44.22
CA ARG A 276 -113.69 -75.72 45.48
C ARG A 276 -115.21 -75.56 45.65
N ALA A 277 -115.79 -74.49 45.11
CA ALA A 277 -117.24 -74.23 45.11
C ALA A 277 -118.03 -75.06 44.07
N GLY A 278 -117.36 -75.87 43.23
CA GLY A 278 -118.00 -76.78 42.28
C GLY A 278 -118.81 -76.06 41.18
N GLU A 279 -120.03 -76.54 40.89
CA GLU A 279 -120.89 -75.99 39.83
C GLU A 279 -121.23 -74.50 40.05
N ALA A 280 -121.35 -74.04 41.30
CA ALA A 280 -121.67 -72.64 41.62
C ALA A 280 -120.49 -71.67 41.36
N GLY A 281 -119.25 -72.19 41.31
CA GLY A 281 -118.03 -71.40 41.12
C GLY A 281 -117.54 -71.28 39.68
N LYS A 282 -118.16 -71.99 38.72
CA LYS A 282 -117.68 -72.05 37.32
C LYS A 282 -117.48 -70.68 36.66
N GLY A 283 -118.41 -69.75 36.84
CA GLY A 283 -118.29 -68.40 36.28
C GLY A 283 -117.15 -67.59 36.91
N PHE A 284 -116.94 -67.74 38.22
CA PHE A 284 -115.82 -67.11 38.93
C PHE A 284 -114.47 -67.72 38.57
N ALA A 285 -114.42 -69.03 38.31
CA ALA A 285 -113.19 -69.71 37.88
C ALA A 285 -112.69 -69.19 36.53
N ILE A 286 -113.60 -68.94 35.57
CA ILE A 286 -113.25 -68.36 34.26
C ILE A 286 -112.67 -66.95 34.43
N VAL A 287 -113.28 -66.10 35.26
CA VAL A 287 -112.78 -64.74 35.52
C VAL A 287 -111.43 -64.77 36.24
N ALA A 288 -111.26 -65.67 37.22
CA ALA A 288 -110.00 -65.81 37.93
C ALA A 288 -108.86 -66.29 37.02
N GLU A 289 -109.13 -67.21 36.09
CA GLU A 289 -108.13 -67.66 35.10
C GLU A 289 -107.77 -66.53 34.12
N GLU A 290 -108.75 -65.76 33.63
CA GLU A 290 -108.49 -64.61 32.74
C GLU A 290 -107.67 -63.52 33.45
N VAL A 291 -107.94 -63.24 34.73
CA VAL A 291 -107.14 -62.30 35.54
C VAL A 291 -105.73 -62.84 35.76
N ARG A 292 -105.57 -64.16 35.92
CA ARG A 292 -104.26 -64.81 36.05
C ARG A 292 -103.45 -64.65 34.77
N ASP A 293 -104.06 -64.93 33.62
CA ASP A 293 -103.42 -64.83 32.32
C ASP A 293 -103.02 -63.37 32.00
N LEU A 294 -103.88 -62.39 32.33
CA LEU A 294 -103.55 -60.96 32.24
C LEU A 294 -102.39 -60.56 33.15
N ALA A 295 -102.33 -61.09 34.38
CA ALA A 295 -101.26 -60.83 35.32
C ALA A 295 -99.92 -61.44 34.85
N GLU A 296 -99.93 -62.64 34.29
CA GLU A 296 -98.75 -63.28 33.69
C GLU A 296 -98.28 -62.52 32.45
N GLN A 297 -99.20 -62.09 31.58
CA GLN A 297 -98.89 -61.26 30.42
C GLN A 297 -98.32 -59.89 30.82
N SER A 298 -98.84 -59.29 31.89
CA SER A 298 -98.32 -58.06 32.49
C SER A 298 -96.90 -58.25 33.03
N GLY A 299 -96.64 -59.34 33.77
CA GLY A 299 -95.31 -59.71 34.26
C GLY A 299 -94.28 -59.98 33.15
N LYS A 300 -94.71 -60.62 32.06
CA LYS A 300 -93.86 -60.79 30.87
C LYS A 300 -93.55 -59.46 30.19
N SER A 301 -94.53 -58.56 30.11
CA SER A 301 -94.36 -57.23 29.54
C SER A 301 -93.43 -56.35 30.38
N THR A 302 -93.55 -56.36 31.71
CA THR A 302 -92.62 -55.65 32.62
C THR A 302 -91.20 -56.19 32.52
N THR A 303 -91.02 -57.50 32.34
CA THR A 303 -89.71 -58.10 32.10
C THR A 303 -89.07 -57.58 30.81
N ASN A 304 -89.82 -57.56 29.70
CA ASN A 304 -89.34 -57.00 28.43
C ASN A 304 -88.99 -55.51 28.56
N ILE A 305 -89.81 -54.72 29.27
CA ILE A 305 -89.53 -53.30 29.52
C ILE A 305 -88.25 -53.14 30.37
N ARG A 306 -88.04 -53.99 31.38
CA ARG A 306 -86.82 -53.98 32.21
C ARG A 306 -85.56 -54.22 31.36
N GLU A 307 -85.61 -55.17 30.44
CA GLU A 307 -84.49 -55.43 29.50
C GLU A 307 -84.21 -54.21 28.60
N LEU A 308 -85.25 -53.54 28.10
CA LEU A 308 -85.11 -52.29 27.34
C LEU A 308 -84.48 -51.18 28.19
N ILE A 309 -84.90 -51.03 29.45
CA ILE A 309 -84.35 -50.04 30.39
C ILE A 309 -82.86 -50.29 30.63
N GLU A 310 -82.44 -51.53 30.92
CA GLU A 310 -81.02 -51.85 31.10
C GLU A 310 -80.21 -51.63 29.82
N SER A 311 -80.78 -51.94 28.64
CA SER A 311 -80.16 -51.66 27.34
C SER A 311 -79.94 -50.16 27.11
N ILE A 312 -80.94 -49.32 27.40
CA ILE A 312 -80.84 -47.86 27.29
C ILE A 312 -79.81 -47.33 28.30
N ARG A 313 -79.82 -47.84 29.54
CA ARG A 313 -78.89 -47.43 30.60
C ARG A 313 -77.43 -47.78 30.23
N ALA A 314 -77.20 -48.96 29.66
CA ALA A 314 -75.89 -49.36 29.16
C ALA A 314 -75.41 -48.45 28.01
N LYS A 315 -76.30 -48.13 27.05
CA LYS A 315 -75.99 -47.18 25.95
C LYS A 315 -75.69 -45.78 26.47
N SER A 316 -76.46 -45.30 27.44
CA SER A 316 -76.27 -43.99 28.04
C SER A 316 -74.94 -43.89 28.79
N LYS A 317 -74.61 -44.91 29.61
CA LYS A 317 -73.31 -44.99 30.30
C LYS A 317 -72.14 -44.99 29.32
N LYS A 318 -72.24 -45.76 28.22
CA LYS A 318 -71.21 -45.75 27.17
C LYS A 318 -71.04 -44.35 26.58
N MET A 319 -72.14 -43.68 26.25
CA MET A 319 -72.09 -42.34 25.67
C MET A 319 -71.48 -41.30 26.64
N THR A 320 -71.72 -41.41 27.95
CA THR A 320 -71.03 -40.56 28.94
C THR A 320 -69.51 -40.78 28.94
N VAL A 321 -69.05 -42.03 28.83
CA VAL A 321 -67.62 -42.34 28.74
C VAL A 321 -67.00 -41.77 27.46
N ASP A 322 -67.67 -41.94 26.32
CA ASP A 322 -67.20 -41.43 25.03
C ASP A 322 -67.14 -39.88 25.04
N LEU A 323 -68.11 -39.22 25.69
CA LEU A 323 -68.12 -37.76 25.86
C LEU A 323 -67.03 -37.25 26.82
N ASP A 324 -66.75 -37.94 27.93
CA ASP A 324 -65.65 -37.56 28.84
C ASP A 324 -64.29 -37.65 28.13
N ALA A 325 -64.08 -38.70 27.33
CA ALA A 325 -62.90 -38.84 26.50
C ALA A 325 -62.80 -37.71 25.44
N SER A 326 -63.91 -37.38 24.78
CA SER A 326 -63.98 -36.26 23.82
C SER A 326 -63.69 -34.91 24.49
N TYR A 327 -64.20 -34.68 25.71
CA TYR A 327 -63.96 -33.46 26.47
C TYR A 327 -62.47 -33.30 26.84
N LYS A 328 -61.81 -34.38 27.30
CA LYS A 328 -60.36 -34.38 27.54
C LYS A 328 -59.56 -34.07 26.26
N GLY A 329 -59.97 -34.66 25.13
CA GLY A 329 -59.39 -34.34 23.81
C GLY A 329 -59.57 -32.86 23.44
N SER A 330 -60.75 -32.30 23.72
CA SER A 330 -61.07 -30.89 23.48
C SER A 330 -60.19 -29.95 24.33
N GLN A 331 -59.92 -30.29 25.59
CA GLN A 331 -59.01 -29.51 26.45
C GLN A 331 -57.58 -29.52 25.93
N GLN A 332 -57.07 -30.69 25.48
CA GLN A 332 -55.75 -30.78 24.88
C GLN A 332 -55.67 -29.93 23.60
N GLN A 333 -56.70 -29.97 22.77
CA GLN A 333 -56.74 -29.16 21.55
C GLN A 333 -56.75 -27.65 21.84
N GLN A 334 -57.43 -27.21 22.91
CA GLN A 334 -57.39 -25.82 23.34
C GLN A 334 -55.98 -25.38 23.75
N MET A 335 -55.22 -26.25 24.43
CA MET A 335 -53.81 -25.97 24.75
C MET A 335 -52.96 -25.88 23.48
N ASN A 336 -53.16 -26.76 22.51
CA ASN A 336 -52.45 -26.73 21.23
C ASN A 336 -52.73 -25.43 20.46
N ILE A 337 -53.99 -25.00 20.39
CA ILE A 337 -54.40 -23.73 19.76
C ILE A 337 -53.71 -22.55 20.43
N SER A 338 -53.68 -22.52 21.77
CA SER A 338 -52.96 -21.48 22.52
C SER A 338 -51.46 -21.47 22.22
N GLY A 339 -50.85 -22.65 22.09
CA GLY A 339 -49.44 -22.80 21.69
C GLY A 339 -49.15 -22.24 20.31
N VAL A 340 -50.01 -22.52 19.33
CA VAL A 340 -49.87 -21.98 17.96
C VAL A 340 -50.00 -20.46 17.95
N LEU A 341 -50.96 -19.88 18.69
CA LEU A 341 -51.11 -18.42 18.77
C LEU A 341 -49.87 -17.74 19.35
N LYS A 342 -49.27 -18.30 20.42
CA LYS A 342 -48.01 -17.80 20.99
C LYS A 342 -46.85 -17.91 19.99
N ALA A 343 -46.75 -19.01 19.26
CA ALA A 343 -45.73 -19.17 18.23
C ALA A 343 -45.88 -18.13 17.11
N SER A 344 -47.12 -17.83 16.69
CA SER A 344 -47.39 -16.76 15.73
C SER A 344 -47.05 -15.36 16.27
N GLU A 345 -47.27 -15.09 17.57
CA GLU A 345 -46.82 -13.84 18.18
C GLU A 345 -45.29 -13.70 18.09
N GLN A 346 -44.55 -14.77 18.42
CA GLN A 346 -43.09 -14.79 18.31
C GLN A 346 -42.63 -14.56 16.86
N ILE A 347 -43.27 -15.21 15.87
CA ILE A 347 -42.95 -15.00 14.45
C ILE A 347 -43.12 -13.53 14.06
N THR A 348 -44.12 -12.83 14.60
CA THR A 348 -44.32 -11.40 14.32
C THR A 348 -43.17 -10.55 14.85
N GLU A 349 -42.67 -10.86 16.04
CA GLU A 349 -41.51 -10.19 16.63
C GLU A 349 -40.24 -10.48 15.83
N ASP A 350 -39.99 -11.74 15.48
CA ASP A 350 -38.83 -12.15 14.68
C ASP A 350 -38.80 -11.47 13.30
N VAL A 351 -39.95 -11.37 12.62
CA VAL A 351 -40.07 -10.68 11.33
C VAL A 351 -39.86 -9.16 11.47
N THR A 352 -40.26 -8.58 12.60
CA THR A 352 -40.02 -7.16 12.89
C THR A 352 -38.52 -6.91 13.08
N GLN A 353 -37.85 -7.73 13.91
CA GLN A 353 -36.40 -7.65 14.10
C GLN A 353 -35.63 -7.87 12.79
N LEU A 354 -36.09 -8.79 11.93
CA LEU A 354 -35.52 -8.98 10.59
C LEU A 354 -35.63 -7.70 9.75
N SER A 355 -36.78 -7.02 9.78
CA SER A 355 -37.00 -5.79 9.02
C SER A 355 -36.10 -4.65 9.51
N ASP A 356 -35.92 -4.52 10.82
CA ASP A 356 -35.00 -3.55 11.43
C ASP A 356 -33.55 -3.86 11.01
N GLY A 357 -33.13 -5.13 11.10
CA GLY A 357 -31.80 -5.55 10.67
C GLY A 357 -31.54 -5.32 9.17
N LEU A 358 -32.55 -5.49 8.31
CA LEU A 358 -32.45 -5.16 6.88
C LEU A 358 -32.27 -3.66 6.64
N THR A 359 -32.88 -2.82 7.47
CA THR A 359 -32.70 -1.36 7.44
C THR A 359 -31.27 -0.97 7.79
N ASP A 360 -30.71 -1.57 8.84
CA ASP A 360 -29.31 -1.35 9.24
C ASP A 360 -28.32 -1.79 8.14
N VAL A 361 -28.54 -2.97 7.54
CA VAL A 361 -27.71 -3.45 6.42
C VAL A 361 -27.81 -2.50 5.22
N SER A 362 -28.99 -1.92 4.93
CA SER A 362 -29.14 -0.91 3.88
C SER A 362 -28.32 0.35 4.18
N SER A 363 -28.35 0.83 5.42
CA SER A 363 -27.56 1.99 5.84
C SER A 363 -26.06 1.73 5.68
N HIS A 364 -25.60 0.54 6.07
CA HIS A 364 -24.21 0.15 5.86
C HIS A 364 -23.83 0.01 4.39
N ALA A 365 -24.75 -0.45 3.52
CA ALA A 365 -24.50 -0.47 2.08
C ALA A 365 -24.29 0.94 1.51
N ASP A 366 -25.05 1.94 1.98
CA ASP A 366 -24.87 3.35 1.62
C ASP A 366 -23.52 3.90 2.13
N GLU A 367 -23.13 3.62 3.39
CA GLU A 367 -21.82 4.02 3.90
C GLU A 367 -20.64 3.38 3.13
N ILE A 368 -20.79 2.12 2.72
CA ILE A 368 -19.77 1.42 1.93
C ILE A 368 -19.65 2.06 0.54
N LYS A 369 -20.77 2.48 -0.06
CA LYS A 369 -20.78 3.22 -1.32
C LYS A 369 -20.01 4.54 -1.20
N ASP A 370 -20.26 5.31 -0.15
CA ASP A 370 -19.56 6.58 0.09
C ASP A 370 -18.05 6.35 0.27
N LYS A 371 -17.66 5.30 1.00
CA LYS A 371 -16.25 4.91 1.15
C LYS A 371 -15.61 4.50 -0.18
N LYS A 372 -16.32 3.75 -1.03
CA LYS A 372 -15.87 3.41 -2.38
C LYS A 372 -15.62 4.67 -3.22
N ASP A 373 -16.52 5.65 -3.15
CA ASP A 373 -16.37 6.91 -3.86
C ASP A 373 -15.20 7.75 -3.33
N ALA A 374 -14.98 7.77 -2.01
CA ALA A 374 -13.81 8.38 -1.41
C ALA A 374 -12.50 7.73 -1.89
N VAL A 375 -12.44 6.40 -1.97
CA VAL A 375 -11.29 5.66 -2.52
C VAL A 375 -11.05 6.03 -3.98
N ASN A 376 -12.08 6.09 -4.81
CA ASN A 376 -11.96 6.52 -6.21
C ASN A 376 -11.38 7.94 -6.34
N ASN A 377 -11.80 8.87 -5.48
CA ASN A 377 -11.24 10.22 -5.45
C ASN A 377 -9.76 10.24 -5.04
N SER A 378 -9.37 9.42 -4.05
CA SER A 378 -7.96 9.27 -3.67
C SER A 378 -7.11 8.68 -4.79
N ILE A 379 -7.68 7.76 -5.58
CA ILE A 379 -7.01 7.19 -6.75
C ILE A 379 -6.78 8.27 -7.83
N GLN A 380 -7.78 9.11 -8.11
CA GLN A 380 -7.61 10.23 -9.06
C GLN A 380 -6.50 11.21 -8.62
N GLN A 381 -6.40 11.50 -7.32
CA GLN A 381 -5.30 12.30 -6.78
C GLN A 381 -3.95 11.60 -6.96
N MET A 382 -3.91 10.28 -6.73
CA MET A 382 -2.71 9.47 -6.94
C MET A 382 -2.26 9.49 -8.40
N ASP A 383 -3.19 9.38 -9.36
CA ASP A 383 -2.88 9.47 -10.80
C ASP A 383 -2.26 10.82 -11.16
N SER A 384 -2.77 11.91 -10.59
CA SER A 384 -2.19 13.25 -10.77
C SER A 384 -0.76 13.34 -10.23
N GLN A 385 -0.50 12.75 -9.05
CA GLN A 385 0.83 12.72 -8.45
C GLN A 385 1.81 11.84 -9.24
N ILE A 386 1.35 10.72 -9.79
CA ILE A 386 2.15 9.85 -10.67
C ILE A 386 2.54 10.61 -11.94
N ALA A 387 1.62 11.37 -12.52
CA ALA A 387 1.89 12.20 -13.70
C ALA A 387 2.94 13.29 -13.40
N GLU A 388 2.81 13.99 -12.28
CA GLU A 388 3.78 14.99 -11.81
C GLU A 388 5.16 14.38 -11.52
N THR A 389 5.18 13.21 -10.87
CA THR A 389 6.41 12.46 -10.59
C THR A 389 7.10 12.03 -11.90
N SER A 390 6.32 11.58 -12.88
CA SER A 390 6.84 11.17 -14.18
C SER A 390 7.43 12.35 -14.95
N ALA A 391 6.74 13.51 -14.96
CA ALA A 391 7.24 14.73 -15.57
C ALA A 391 8.54 15.22 -14.90
N SER A 392 8.56 15.26 -13.56
CA SER A 392 9.75 15.66 -12.79
C SER A 392 10.93 14.70 -13.03
N THR A 393 10.67 13.40 -13.12
CA THR A 393 11.69 12.38 -13.41
C THR A 393 12.28 12.57 -14.81
N GLN A 394 11.44 12.91 -15.80
CA GLN A 394 11.91 13.22 -17.16
C GLN A 394 12.75 14.49 -17.20
N GLU A 395 12.34 15.55 -16.49
CA GLU A 395 13.08 16.81 -16.40
C GLU A 395 14.46 16.61 -15.75
N VAL A 396 14.52 15.90 -14.62
CA VAL A 396 15.80 15.57 -13.97
C VAL A 396 16.67 14.73 -14.90
N SER A 397 16.09 13.74 -15.59
CA SER A 397 16.83 12.89 -16.53
C SER A 397 17.44 13.69 -17.69
N ALA A 398 16.71 14.68 -18.22
CA ALA A 398 17.22 15.58 -19.25
C ALA A 398 18.40 16.43 -18.73
N ASN A 399 18.28 16.98 -17.51
CA ASN A 399 19.35 17.77 -16.88
C ASN A 399 20.61 16.94 -16.60
N LEU A 400 20.50 15.62 -16.38
CA LEU A 400 21.66 14.75 -16.18
C LEU A 400 22.54 14.64 -17.41
N ASP A 401 21.98 14.74 -18.62
CA ASP A 401 22.75 14.70 -19.87
C ASP A 401 23.54 16.01 -20.06
N ASP A 402 22.98 17.15 -19.65
CA ASP A 402 23.69 18.43 -19.60
C ASP A 402 24.83 18.39 -18.57
N PHE A 403 24.58 17.86 -17.37
CA PHE A 403 25.63 17.70 -16.36
C PHE A 403 26.75 16.78 -16.83
N TYR A 404 26.42 15.71 -17.56
CA TYR A 404 27.42 14.80 -18.11
C TYR A 404 28.33 15.53 -19.11
N SER A 405 27.74 16.35 -19.98
CA SER A 405 28.49 17.17 -20.95
C SER A 405 29.42 18.18 -20.26
N LEU A 406 28.94 18.84 -19.20
CA LEU A 406 29.76 19.77 -18.41
C LEU A 406 30.94 19.09 -17.72
N ILE A 407 30.76 17.85 -17.24
CA ILE A 407 31.84 17.06 -16.64
C ILE A 407 32.86 16.64 -17.70
N GLU A 408 32.45 16.25 -18.90
CA GLU A 408 33.39 15.95 -19.99
C GLU A 408 34.23 17.18 -20.40
N GLU A 409 33.61 18.36 -20.46
CA GLU A 409 34.34 19.62 -20.71
C GLU A 409 35.34 19.94 -19.59
N LEU A 410 34.97 19.67 -18.34
CA LEU A 410 35.86 19.82 -17.19
C LEU A 410 37.03 18.83 -17.28
N GLU A 411 36.79 17.56 -17.57
CA GLU A 411 37.84 16.53 -17.77
C GLU A 411 38.84 16.99 -18.83
N LYS A 412 38.35 17.48 -19.98
CA LYS A 412 39.19 18.02 -21.04
C LYS A 412 40.01 19.24 -20.60
N SER A 413 39.43 20.12 -19.79
CA SER A 413 40.12 21.31 -19.26
C SER A 413 41.23 20.91 -18.28
N VAL A 414 40.97 19.89 -17.45
CA VAL A 414 41.96 19.30 -16.53
C VAL A 414 43.13 18.68 -17.32
N GLU A 415 42.85 17.92 -18.39
CA GLU A 415 43.89 17.35 -19.26
C GLU A 415 44.78 18.43 -19.90
N GLN A 416 44.17 19.55 -20.34
CA GLN A 416 44.93 20.67 -20.90
C GLN A 416 45.84 21.33 -19.85
N LEU A 417 45.37 21.48 -18.61
CA LEU A 417 46.18 21.99 -17.51
C LEU A 417 47.33 21.04 -17.15
N GLN A 418 47.08 19.72 -17.11
CA GLN A 418 48.11 18.70 -16.91
C GLN A 418 49.23 18.83 -17.95
N GLN A 419 48.87 18.94 -19.24
CA GLN A 419 49.84 19.12 -20.31
C GLN A 419 50.63 20.43 -20.17
N ALA A 420 49.98 21.52 -19.79
CA ALA A 420 50.64 22.81 -19.58
C ALA A 420 51.64 22.76 -18.42
N ASP A 421 51.29 22.10 -17.31
CA ASP A 421 52.17 21.94 -16.15
C ASP A 421 53.33 20.99 -16.45
N GLU A 422 53.11 19.93 -17.23
CA GLU A 422 54.18 19.06 -17.70
C GLU A 422 55.21 19.83 -18.55
N ILE A 423 54.73 20.68 -19.47
CA ILE A 423 55.59 21.55 -20.28
C ILE A 423 56.39 22.51 -19.39
N ARG A 424 55.75 23.18 -18.42
CA ARG A 424 56.43 24.09 -17.48
C ARG A 424 57.47 23.35 -16.66
N ARG A 425 57.15 22.16 -16.15
CA ARG A 425 58.07 21.31 -15.38
C ARG A 425 59.29 20.94 -16.21
N LEU A 426 59.12 20.56 -17.47
CA LEU A 426 60.22 20.27 -18.39
C LEU A 426 61.08 21.52 -18.67
N GLN A 427 60.45 22.69 -18.84
CA GLN A 427 61.14 23.96 -19.03
C GLN A 427 61.98 24.34 -17.80
N ILE A 428 61.42 24.24 -16.59
CA ILE A 428 62.12 24.52 -15.34
C ILE A 428 63.23 23.49 -15.09
N GLY A 429 62.97 22.21 -15.38
CA GLY A 429 63.94 21.12 -15.23
C GLY A 429 65.18 21.25 -16.13
N SER A 430 65.12 22.10 -17.17
CA SER A 430 66.30 22.46 -17.97
C SER A 430 67.28 23.40 -17.24
N PHE A 431 66.86 24.00 -16.12
CA PHE A 431 67.68 24.87 -15.28
C PHE A 431 68.10 24.17 -13.99
N LYS A 432 69.38 24.31 -13.61
CA LYS A 432 69.87 23.87 -12.29
C LYS A 432 69.79 25.03 -11.32
N LEU A 433 68.81 24.99 -10.44
CA LEU A 433 68.64 25.98 -9.37
C LEU A 433 69.49 25.63 -8.16
N LYS A 434 69.72 26.62 -7.30
CA LYS A 434 70.26 26.39 -5.97
C LYS A 434 69.20 25.60 -5.18
N ASN A 435 69.60 24.46 -4.62
CA ASN A 435 68.74 23.65 -3.75
C ASN A 435 68.25 24.45 -2.54
#